data_AF-A0A7X7V922-F1
#
_entry.id   AF-A0A7X7V922-F1
#
_cell.length_a   1.000
_cell.length_b   1.000
_cell.length_c   1.000
_cell.angle_alpha   90.00
_cell.angle_beta   90.00
_cell.angle_gamma   90.00
#
_symmetry.space_group_name_H-M   'P 1'
#
loop_
_entity.id
_entity.type
_entity.pdbx_description
1 polymer ?
#
loop_
_entity_poly.entity_id
_entity_poly.type
_entity_poly.pdbx_seq_one_letter_code
_entity_poly.pdbx_strand_id
1 'polypeptide(L)' 'MSKSSELTHEVLLAENAELLPARETLFFNINVAPVVGVNLAVAVNAATIGSVANAGAWQELVSVQF' A
#
# COMPACT_ATOMS: atom_id res chain seq x y z
N MET A 1 0.51 17.15 20.50
CA MET A 1 -0.18 17.32 19.20
C MET A 1 0.35 18.59 18.55
N SER A 2 1.31 18.45 17.64
CA SER A 2 1.87 19.59 16.91
C SER A 2 0.95 19.92 15.75
N LYS A 3 0.44 21.17 15.70
CA LYS A 3 -0.25 21.70 14.54
C LYS A 3 0.68 21.55 13.33
N SER A 4 0.18 20.94 12.24
CA SER A 4 0.85 21.03 10.94
C SER A 4 1.03 22.51 10.64
N SER A 5 2.29 23.00 10.66
CA SER A 5 2.58 24.36 10.23
C SER A 5 2.20 24.43 8.75
N GLU A 6 1.30 25.33 8.39
CA GLU A 6 0.98 25.58 6.98
C GLU A 6 2.29 25.92 6.26
N LEU A 7 2.67 25.08 5.31
CA LEU A 7 3.83 25.32 4.45
C LEU A 7 3.48 26.49 3.52
N THR A 8 4.14 27.63 3.70
CA THR A 8 3.98 28.77 2.79
C THR A 8 4.62 28.46 1.45
N HIS A 9 4.14 29.11 0.39
CA HIS A 9 4.62 28.90 -0.97
C HIS A 9 6.12 29.21 -1.12
N GLU A 10 6.65 30.13 -0.30
CA GLU A 10 8.08 30.44 -0.27
C GLU A 10 8.93 29.28 0.28
N VAL A 11 8.42 28.53 1.25
CA VAL A 11 9.12 27.37 1.82
C VAL A 11 9.18 26.24 0.80
N LEU A 12 8.10 26.02 0.04
CA LEU A 12 8.07 25.03 -1.05
C LEU A 12 9.04 25.40 -2.18
N LEU A 13 9.16 26.69 -2.51
CA LEU A 13 10.10 27.17 -3.52
C LEU A 13 11.57 27.09 -3.07
N ALA A 14 11.81 27.13 -1.76
CA ALA A 14 13.14 26.98 -1.17
C ALA A 14 13.55 25.52 -0.94
N GLU A 15 12.64 24.57 -1.18
CA GLU A 15 12.92 23.15 -1.03
C GLU A 15 13.82 22.68 -2.19
N ASN A 16 15.10 22.48 -1.88
CA ASN A 16 16.04 21.81 -2.77
C ASN A 16 16.26 20.40 -2.27
N ALA A 17 15.99 19.41 -3.13
CA ALA A 17 16.37 18.03 -2.91
C ALA A 17 17.73 17.75 -3.56
N GLU A 18 18.61 17.08 -2.84
CA GLU A 18 19.81 16.50 -3.45
C GLU A 18 19.38 15.36 -4.39
N LEU A 19 19.92 15.36 -5.61
CA LEU A 19 19.66 14.27 -6.54
C LEU A 19 20.20 12.98 -5.94
N LEU A 20 19.36 11.94 -5.93
CA LEU A 20 19.82 10.60 -5.59
C LEU A 20 20.98 10.22 -6.52
N PRO A 21 22.03 9.57 -5.99
CA PRO A 21 23.15 9.17 -6.81
C PRO A 21 22.69 8.16 -7.87
N ALA A 22 23.37 8.17 -9.01
CA ALA A 22 22.95 7.40 -10.18
C ALA A 22 22.86 5.90 -9.85
N ARG A 23 21.91 5.18 -10.48
CA ARG A 23 21.56 3.78 -10.12
C ARG A 23 22.75 2.82 -10.11
N GLU A 24 23.79 3.12 -10.87
CA GLU A 24 25.02 2.33 -11.00
C GLU A 24 25.89 2.38 -9.73
N THR A 25 25.67 3.40 -8.88
CA THR A 25 26.36 3.58 -7.59
C THR A 25 25.64 2.89 -6.43
N LEU A 26 24.43 2.37 -6.66
CA LEU A 26 23.66 1.61 -5.65
C LEU A 26 24.20 0.18 -5.56
N PHE A 27 24.83 -0.16 -4.44
CA PHE A 27 25.37 -1.50 -4.17
C PHE A 27 24.31 -2.61 -4.28
N PHE A 28 23.03 -2.28 -4.05
CA PHE A 28 21.87 -3.13 -4.34
C PHE A 28 20.85 -2.37 -5.19
N ASN A 29 20.97 -2.50 -6.51
CA ASN A 29 20.02 -1.94 -7.47
C ASN A 29 18.82 -2.88 -7.67
N ILE A 30 18.10 -3.18 -6.59
CA ILE A 30 16.95 -4.09 -6.57
C ILE A 30 15.71 -3.28 -6.18
N ASN A 31 14.75 -3.16 -7.11
CA ASN A 31 13.43 -2.65 -6.80
C ASN A 31 12.56 -3.79 -6.25
N VAL A 32 12.34 -3.81 -4.94
CA VAL A 32 11.43 -4.75 -4.29
C VAL A 32 10.10 -4.04 -4.00
N ALA A 33 9.04 -4.43 -4.70
CA ALA A 33 7.68 -3.95 -4.44
C ALA A 33 6.84 -5.14 -3.91
N PRO A 34 6.74 -5.35 -2.59
CA PRO A 34 5.94 -6.43 -2.05
C PRO A 34 4.45 -6.11 -2.25
N VAL A 35 3.76 -6.92 -3.05
CA VAL A 35 2.30 -6.87 -3.21
C VAL A 35 1.70 -7.95 -2.32
N VAL A 36 1.12 -7.55 -1.19
CA VAL A 36 0.46 -8.48 -0.26
C VAL A 36 -1.05 -8.28 -0.37
N GLY A 37 -1.73 -9.30 -0.91
CA GLY A 37 -3.19 -9.39 -0.92
C GLY A 37 -3.70 -10.20 0.27
N VAL A 38 -4.61 -9.64 1.06
CA VAL A 38 -5.34 -10.38 2.10
C VAL A 38 -6.82 -10.34 1.76
N ASN A 39 -7.40 -11.50 1.45
CA ASN A 39 -8.84 -11.64 1.26
C ASN A 39 -9.43 -12.47 2.40
N LEU A 40 -10.45 -11.92 3.05
CA LEU A 40 -11.10 -12.52 4.21
C LEU A 40 -12.60 -12.62 3.92
N ALA A 41 -13.15 -13.83 4.02
CA ALA A 41 -14.58 -14.06 3.93
C ALA A 41 -15.05 -14.81 5.17
N VAL A 42 -15.96 -14.19 5.91
CA VAL A 42 -16.53 -14.74 7.14
C VAL A 42 -18.04 -14.84 6.96
N ALA A 43 -18.59 -16.04 7.13
CA ALA A 43 -20.02 -16.30 7.20
C ALA A 43 -20.36 -16.82 8.59
N VAL A 44 -21.30 -16.15 9.27
CA VAL A 44 -21.77 -16.54 10.61
C VAL A 44 -23.27 -16.73 10.59
N ASN A 45 -23.74 -17.88 11.08
CA ASN A 45 -25.14 -18.14 11.39
C ASN A 45 -25.33 -18.01 12.91
N ALA A 46 -25.86 -16.87 13.38
CA ALA A 46 -26.18 -16.68 14.80
C ALA A 46 -27.64 -17.06 15.07
N ALA A 47 -27.87 -18.10 15.88
CA ALA A 47 -29.18 -18.53 16.37
C ALA A 47 -30.24 -18.86 15.28
N THR A 48 -29.86 -19.51 14.19
CA THR A 48 -30.77 -19.82 13.06
C THR A 48 -30.94 -21.33 12.81
N ILE A 49 -32.18 -21.82 12.84
CA ILE A 49 -32.57 -23.19 12.44
C ILE A 49 -32.89 -23.19 10.94
N GLY A 50 -32.23 -24.05 10.17
CA GLY A 50 -32.46 -24.17 8.72
C GLY A 50 -31.73 -23.14 7.84
N SER A 51 -30.76 -22.39 8.37
CA SER A 51 -30.01 -21.38 7.60
C SER A 51 -28.70 -21.92 7.02
N VAL A 52 -28.34 -21.45 5.83
CA VAL A 52 -27.06 -21.70 5.14
C VAL A 52 -26.37 -20.36 4.96
N ALA A 53 -25.18 -20.19 5.53
CA ALA A 53 -24.34 -19.01 5.29
C ALA A 53 -23.13 -19.42 4.46
N ASN A 54 -22.90 -18.69 3.37
CA ASN A 54 -21.81 -18.94 2.44
C ASN A 54 -20.94 -17.68 2.31
N ALA A 55 -19.63 -17.85 2.33
CA ALA A 55 -18.67 -16.77 2.13
C ALA A 55 -17.61 -17.24 1.13
N GLY A 56 -17.23 -16.37 0.21
CA GLY A 56 -16.14 -16.60 -0.73
C GLY A 56 -15.19 -15.42 -0.74
N ALA A 57 -13.90 -15.68 -0.53
CA ALA A 57 -12.81 -14.72 -0.64
C ALA A 57 -12.04 -15.01 -1.93
N TRP A 58 -12.52 -14.51 -3.06
CA TRP A 58 -11.87 -14.68 -4.37
C TRP A 58 -10.96 -13.51 -4.66
N GLN A 59 -9.66 -13.75 -4.83
CA GLN A 59 -8.69 -12.73 -5.19
C GLN A 59 -7.85 -13.19 -6.37
N GLU A 60 -7.72 -12.31 -7.37
CA GLU A 60 -6.80 -12.45 -8.50
C GLU A 60 -5.73 -11.34 -8.39
N LEU A 61 -4.46 -11.71 -8.43
CA LEU A 61 -3.33 -10.78 -8.42
C LEU A 61 -2.55 -10.90 -9.73
N VAL A 62 -2.37 -9.78 -10.41
CA VAL A 62 -1.57 -9.67 -11.63
C VAL A 62 -0.49 -8.63 -11.40
N SER A 63 0.76 -8.95 -11.73
CA SER A 63 1.89 -8.02 -11.71
C SER A 63 2.56 -7.98 -13.08
N VAL A 64 2.89 -6.77 -13.54
CA VAL A 64 3.63 -6.52 -14.80
C VAL A 64 4.75 -5.53 -14.48
N GLN A 65 5.95 -5.83 -14.97
CA GLN A 65 7.14 -5.00 -14.80
C GLN A 65 7.70 -4.70 -16.20
N PHE A 66 7.93 -3.42 -16.50
CA PHE A 66 8.53 -2.93 -17.75
C PHE A 66 9.97 -2.48 -17.52
#